data_AF-A0AAE9WSN8-F1
#
_entry.id   AF-A0AAE9WSN8-F1
#
_cell.length_a   1.000
_cell.length_b   1.000
_cell.length_c   1.000
_cell.angle_alpha   90.00
_cell.angle_beta   90.00
_cell.angle_gamma   90.00
#
_symmetry.space_group_name_H-M   'P 1'
#
loop_
_entity.id
_entity.type
_entity.pdbx_description
1 polymer ?
#
loop_
_entity_poly.entity_id
_entity_poly.type
_entity_poly.pdbx_seq_one_letter_code
_entity_poly.pdbx_strand_id
1 'polypeptide(L)'
;MDDDLCGKIDFLRKHFPDESSEKAEIEFKKISNFDKYCPDGNCNTELDKIAIGFLWLLEKYFTKYPIKGNTGYNTEPFFIYIILWLSNKLNQSKNNNTTNINDFYTQHVIGSNKHSNFKDVAYKFSGLEEFINKQKELLNINIKDLSKFYDASKLICRMYGNFATNLNKDELLNNANEFVIKYQELNGGSNNTSDSSCEQILSALSTDYGILRNKRNDITFLPEITANISALRSGYTLSSSSIGSKLFTVLSIFGAIAFFLGISYKYSLFGFRKRAQKQYLREKIKNIKKKMNR
;
A
#
# COMPACT_ATOMS: atom_id res chain seq x y z
N MET A 1 13.78 -9.92 -4.96
CA MET A 1 12.79 -9.26 -5.85
C MET A 1 13.46 -8.81 -7.15
N ASP A 2 12.71 -8.56 -8.22
CA ASP A 2 13.20 -7.97 -9.48
C ASP A 2 12.14 -7.13 -10.21
N ASP A 3 12.52 -6.52 -11.33
CA ASP A 3 11.70 -5.65 -12.15
C ASP A 3 10.55 -6.36 -12.85
N ASP A 4 10.73 -7.60 -13.35
CA ASP A 4 9.63 -8.38 -13.95
C ASP A 4 8.54 -8.68 -12.93
N LEU A 5 8.91 -9.08 -11.72
CA LEU A 5 7.98 -9.40 -10.64
C LEU A 5 7.24 -8.18 -10.12
N CYS A 6 7.97 -7.08 -9.91
CA CYS A 6 7.35 -5.80 -9.57
C CYS A 6 6.39 -5.36 -10.68
N GLY A 7 6.78 -5.53 -11.95
CA GLY A 7 5.93 -5.29 -13.11
C GLY A 7 4.59 -6.04 -13.07
N LYS A 8 4.51 -7.23 -12.46
CA LYS A 8 3.22 -7.94 -12.30
C LYS A 8 2.29 -7.25 -11.29
N ILE A 9 2.84 -6.78 -10.17
CA ILE A 9 2.06 -6.04 -9.15
C ILE A 9 1.62 -4.69 -9.74
N ASP A 10 2.51 -4.01 -10.44
CA ASP A 10 2.26 -2.73 -11.14
C ASP A 10 1.16 -2.88 -12.19
N PHE A 11 1.22 -3.94 -12.99
CA PHE A 11 0.18 -4.28 -13.95
C PHE A 11 -1.17 -4.45 -13.25
N LEU A 12 -1.22 -5.21 -12.15
CA LEU A 12 -2.46 -5.40 -11.40
C LEU A 12 -3.01 -4.08 -10.83
N ARG A 13 -2.15 -3.14 -10.43
CA ARG A 13 -2.55 -1.81 -9.96
C ARG A 13 -3.21 -0.95 -11.04
N LYS A 14 -2.83 -1.10 -12.32
CA LYS A 14 -3.51 -0.42 -13.43
C LYS A 14 -4.96 -0.89 -13.61
N HIS A 15 -5.22 -2.14 -13.29
CA HIS A 15 -6.55 -2.74 -13.28
C HIS A 15 -7.32 -2.51 -11.98
N PHE A 16 -6.59 -2.36 -10.87
CA PHE A 16 -7.15 -2.21 -9.53
C PHE A 16 -6.32 -1.24 -8.66
N PRO A 17 -6.54 0.09 -8.84
CA PRO A 17 -5.74 1.13 -8.20
C PRO A 17 -5.71 1.07 -6.68
N ASP A 18 -4.66 1.65 -6.09
CA ASP A 18 -4.47 1.69 -4.64
C ASP A 18 -5.37 2.71 -3.95
N GLU A 19 -5.73 3.79 -4.64
CA GLU A 19 -6.62 4.81 -4.11
C GLU A 19 -8.05 4.61 -4.62
N SER A 20 -9.02 4.63 -3.71
CA SER A 20 -10.44 4.51 -4.08
C SER A 20 -10.96 5.65 -4.96
N SER A 21 -10.29 6.80 -4.97
CA SER A 21 -10.57 7.95 -5.84
C SER A 21 -9.99 7.80 -7.25
N GLU A 22 -8.99 6.95 -7.43
CA GLU A 22 -8.36 6.72 -8.73
C GLU A 22 -9.24 5.81 -9.59
N LYS A 23 -9.40 6.19 -10.87
CA LYS A 23 -10.05 5.32 -11.84
C LYS A 23 -9.04 4.31 -12.35
N ALA A 24 -9.45 3.05 -12.46
CA ALA A 24 -8.65 2.04 -13.13
C ALA A 24 -8.35 2.49 -14.57
N GLU A 25 -7.08 2.42 -14.96
CA GLU A 25 -6.64 2.74 -16.33
C GLU A 25 -7.21 1.73 -17.32
N ILE A 26 -7.31 0.47 -16.87
CA ILE A 26 -7.78 -0.65 -17.67
C ILE A 26 -8.85 -1.41 -16.89
N GLU A 27 -9.89 -1.85 -17.57
CA GLU A 27 -10.94 -2.68 -16.94
C GLU A 27 -10.36 -3.93 -16.29
N PHE A 28 -10.81 -4.24 -15.07
CA PHE A 28 -10.31 -5.39 -14.31
C PHE A 28 -10.46 -6.74 -15.06
N LYS A 29 -11.53 -6.88 -15.85
CA LYS A 29 -11.80 -8.09 -16.65
C LYS A 29 -10.77 -8.31 -17.77
N LYS A 30 -9.94 -7.31 -18.10
CA LYS A 30 -8.88 -7.41 -19.10
C LYS A 30 -7.56 -7.93 -18.54
N ILE A 31 -7.50 -8.34 -17.27
CA ILE A 31 -6.36 -9.08 -16.74
C ILE A 31 -6.22 -10.39 -17.53
N SER A 32 -4.98 -10.74 -17.88
CA SER A 32 -4.71 -12.00 -18.60
C SER A 32 -5.31 -13.20 -17.86
N ASN A 33 -5.97 -14.09 -18.60
CA ASN A 33 -6.65 -15.28 -18.08
C ASN A 33 -7.81 -14.99 -17.09
N PHE A 34 -8.42 -13.79 -17.12
CA PHE A 34 -9.55 -13.46 -16.23
C PHE A 34 -10.64 -14.53 -16.21
N ASP A 35 -11.03 -15.03 -17.39
CA ASP A 35 -12.08 -16.04 -17.55
C ASP A 35 -11.75 -17.38 -16.87
N LYS A 36 -10.47 -17.66 -16.58
CA LYS A 36 -10.10 -18.85 -15.79
C LYS A 36 -10.58 -18.73 -14.34
N TYR A 37 -10.54 -17.53 -13.78
CA TYR A 37 -10.97 -17.29 -12.41
C TYR A 37 -12.47 -17.00 -12.34
N CYS A 38 -13.02 -16.34 -13.37
CA CYS A 38 -14.41 -15.91 -13.42
C CYS A 38 -15.08 -16.20 -14.78
N PRO A 39 -15.34 -17.47 -15.13
CA PRO A 39 -15.86 -17.83 -16.45
C PRO A 39 -17.24 -17.25 -16.74
N ASP A 40 -18.12 -17.16 -15.74
CA ASP A 40 -19.48 -16.64 -15.90
C ASP A 40 -19.55 -15.11 -15.83
N GLY A 41 -18.42 -14.43 -15.61
CA GLY A 41 -18.34 -12.96 -15.52
C GLY A 41 -19.13 -12.32 -14.36
N ASN A 42 -19.61 -13.13 -13.41
CA ASN A 42 -20.47 -12.74 -12.29
C ASN A 42 -19.69 -12.34 -11.00
N CYS A 43 -18.36 -12.28 -11.08
CA CYS A 43 -17.44 -11.94 -9.98
C CYS A 43 -17.26 -10.42 -9.88
N ASN A 44 -18.33 -9.75 -9.47
CA ASN A 44 -18.42 -8.28 -9.51
C ASN A 44 -18.18 -7.61 -8.15
N THR A 45 -18.11 -8.38 -7.05
CA THR A 45 -17.87 -7.79 -5.73
C THR A 45 -16.42 -7.36 -5.56
N GLU A 46 -16.16 -6.45 -4.62
CA GLU A 46 -14.80 -6.02 -4.30
C GLU A 46 -13.92 -7.19 -3.82
N LEU A 47 -14.47 -8.06 -2.96
CA LEU A 47 -13.77 -9.26 -2.48
C LEU A 47 -13.50 -10.26 -3.59
N ASP A 48 -14.42 -10.40 -4.55
CA ASP A 48 -14.20 -11.24 -5.74
C ASP A 48 -12.99 -10.74 -6.54
N LYS A 49 -12.89 -9.43 -6.76
CA LYS A 49 -11.75 -8.83 -7.48
C LYS A 49 -10.45 -9.00 -6.71
N ILE A 50 -10.48 -8.85 -5.39
CA ILE A 50 -9.31 -9.09 -4.52
C ILE A 50 -8.86 -10.56 -4.64
N ALA A 51 -9.78 -11.51 -4.56
CA ALA A 51 -9.50 -12.94 -4.69
C ALA A 51 -8.92 -13.28 -6.07
N ILE A 52 -9.50 -12.73 -7.14
CA ILE A 52 -8.99 -12.92 -8.53
C ILE A 52 -7.58 -12.34 -8.68
N GLY A 53 -7.34 -11.13 -8.16
CA GLY A 53 -6.01 -10.51 -8.21
C GLY A 53 -4.97 -11.33 -7.45
N PHE A 54 -5.33 -11.85 -6.28
CA PHE A 54 -4.48 -12.75 -5.50
C PHE A 54 -4.18 -14.06 -6.25
N LEU A 55 -5.19 -14.75 -6.77
CA LEU A 55 -5.02 -15.98 -7.55
C LEU A 55 -4.17 -15.76 -8.80
N TRP A 56 -4.35 -14.61 -9.47
CA TRP A 56 -3.54 -14.25 -10.63
C TRP A 56 -2.07 -14.03 -10.26
N LEU A 57 -1.79 -13.35 -9.14
CA LEU A 57 -0.42 -13.20 -8.63
C LEU A 57 0.20 -14.53 -8.21
N LEU A 58 -0.58 -15.43 -7.58
CA LEU A 58 -0.14 -16.79 -7.27
C LEU A 58 0.20 -17.57 -8.55
N GLU A 59 -0.59 -17.45 -9.62
CA GLU A 59 -0.25 -18.05 -10.91
C GLU A 59 1.10 -17.56 -11.43
N LYS A 60 1.37 -16.25 -11.33
CA LYS A 60 2.68 -15.69 -11.72
C LYS A 60 3.80 -16.20 -10.81
N TYR A 61 3.55 -16.31 -9.52
CA TYR A 61 4.51 -16.86 -8.55
C TYR A 61 4.91 -18.28 -8.93
N PHE A 62 3.95 -19.20 -9.08
CA PHE A 62 4.23 -20.60 -9.39
C PHE A 62 4.69 -20.85 -10.82
N THR A 63 4.40 -19.93 -11.76
CA THR A 63 4.99 -19.98 -13.10
C THR A 63 6.51 -19.73 -13.03
N LYS A 64 6.95 -18.77 -12.20
CA LYS A 64 8.36 -18.44 -12.03
C LYS A 64 9.08 -19.41 -11.09
N TYR A 65 8.38 -19.82 -10.04
CA TYR A 65 8.87 -20.68 -8.97
C TYR A 65 7.99 -21.93 -8.88
N PRO A 66 8.09 -22.85 -9.87
CA PRO A 66 7.28 -24.05 -9.89
C PRO A 66 7.58 -24.92 -8.65
N ILE A 67 6.54 -25.56 -8.14
CA ILE A 67 6.63 -26.45 -6.99
C ILE A 67 7.45 -27.68 -7.40
N LYS A 68 8.64 -27.83 -6.80
CA LYS A 68 9.57 -28.95 -7.06
C LYS A 68 9.54 -29.98 -5.93
N GLY A 69 8.44 -30.74 -5.80
CA GLY A 69 8.34 -31.89 -4.87
C GLY A 69 8.76 -31.61 -3.42
N ASN A 70 9.23 -32.65 -2.71
CA ASN A 70 9.54 -32.60 -1.26
C ASN A 70 10.82 -31.82 -0.87
N THR A 71 11.52 -31.17 -1.81
CA THR A 71 12.70 -30.37 -1.48
C THR A 71 12.28 -28.99 -1.00
N GLY A 72 12.82 -28.57 0.16
CA GLY A 72 12.37 -27.40 0.94
C GLY A 72 12.00 -26.16 0.11
N TYR A 73 10.78 -25.66 0.34
CA TYR A 73 10.30 -24.41 -0.21
C TYR A 73 10.94 -23.25 0.55
N ASN A 74 11.82 -22.49 -0.09
CA ASN A 74 12.14 -21.16 0.39
C ASN A 74 11.06 -20.21 -0.11
N THR A 75 10.48 -19.42 0.78
CA THR A 75 9.56 -18.35 0.41
C THR A 75 10.34 -17.32 -0.37
N GLU A 76 10.12 -17.26 -1.68
CA GLU A 76 10.76 -16.23 -2.49
C GLU A 76 10.20 -14.87 -2.08
N PRO A 77 11.02 -13.80 -2.07
CA PRO A 77 10.58 -12.47 -1.66
C PRO A 77 9.29 -12.03 -2.35
N PHE A 78 9.08 -12.46 -3.61
CA PHE A 78 7.86 -12.16 -4.35
C PHE A 78 6.57 -12.54 -3.60
N PHE A 79 6.54 -13.68 -2.90
CA PHE A 79 5.36 -14.09 -2.14
C PHE A 79 5.03 -13.09 -1.02
N ILE A 80 6.04 -12.60 -0.29
CA ILE A 80 5.85 -11.57 0.74
C ILE A 80 5.18 -10.34 0.13
N TYR A 81 5.62 -9.88 -1.05
CA TYR A 81 5.06 -8.70 -1.71
C TYR A 81 3.61 -8.93 -2.18
N ILE A 82 3.27 -10.15 -2.61
CA ILE A 82 1.88 -10.54 -2.92
C ILE A 82 1.01 -10.42 -1.65
N ILE A 83 1.51 -10.89 -0.50
CA ILE A 83 0.80 -10.80 0.77
C ILE A 83 0.66 -9.36 1.25
N LEU A 84 1.70 -8.53 1.08
CA LEU A 84 1.63 -7.10 1.40
C LEU A 84 0.61 -6.37 0.52
N TRP A 85 0.57 -6.66 -0.79
CA TRP A 85 -0.47 -6.13 -1.68
C TRP A 85 -1.87 -6.57 -1.24
N LEU A 86 -2.05 -7.86 -0.95
CA LEU A 86 -3.34 -8.41 -0.55
C LEU A 86 -3.84 -7.80 0.76
N SER A 87 -2.96 -7.72 1.77
CA SER A 87 -3.29 -7.08 3.06
C SER A 87 -3.70 -5.63 2.90
N ASN A 88 -3.01 -4.85 2.05
CA ASN A 88 -3.41 -3.47 1.78
C ASN A 88 -4.81 -3.40 1.16
N LYS A 89 -5.12 -4.22 0.14
CA LYS A 89 -6.46 -4.24 -0.48
C LYS A 89 -7.55 -4.66 0.50
N LEU A 90 -7.28 -5.67 1.34
CA LEU A 90 -8.23 -6.13 2.34
C LEU A 90 -8.45 -5.11 3.47
N ASN A 91 -7.42 -4.36 3.85
CA ASN A 91 -7.52 -3.28 4.84
C ASN A 91 -8.32 -2.08 4.31
N GLN A 92 -8.29 -1.84 2.99
CA GLN A 92 -9.08 -0.79 2.33
C GLN A 92 -10.55 -1.20 2.09
N SER A 93 -10.83 -2.50 1.98
CA SER A 93 -12.15 -3.03 1.69
C SER A 93 -13.12 -2.87 2.86
N LYS A 94 -14.25 -2.20 2.62
CA LYS A 94 -15.29 -1.99 3.65
C LYS A 94 -16.07 -3.25 3.99
N ASN A 95 -16.07 -4.22 3.08
CA ASN A 95 -16.86 -5.46 3.19
C ASN A 95 -16.01 -6.64 3.67
N ASN A 96 -14.72 -6.43 3.90
CA ASN A 96 -13.84 -7.45 4.45
C ASN A 96 -14.11 -7.62 5.96
N ASN A 97 -14.46 -8.84 6.36
CA ASN A 97 -14.68 -9.25 7.76
C ASN A 97 -13.56 -10.15 8.29
N THR A 98 -12.50 -10.37 7.51
CA THR A 98 -11.40 -11.27 7.88
C THR A 98 -10.32 -10.53 8.65
N THR A 99 -9.73 -11.20 9.65
CA THR A 99 -8.73 -10.59 10.54
C THR A 99 -7.32 -10.71 9.97
N ASN A 100 -7.05 -11.84 9.31
CA ASN A 100 -5.76 -12.20 8.74
C ASN A 100 -5.93 -12.78 7.32
N ILE A 101 -4.83 -13.00 6.63
CA ILE A 101 -4.83 -13.47 5.23
C ILE A 101 -5.28 -14.93 5.13
N ASN A 102 -4.95 -15.74 6.12
CA ASN A 102 -5.35 -17.15 6.15
C ASN A 102 -6.89 -17.30 6.24
N ASP A 103 -7.56 -16.46 7.02
CA ASP A 103 -9.02 -16.39 7.11
C ASP A 103 -9.63 -16.01 5.75
N PHE A 104 -9.07 -14.98 5.09
CA PHE A 104 -9.51 -14.58 3.75
C PHE A 104 -9.35 -15.72 2.74
N TYR A 105 -8.19 -16.37 2.71
CA TYR A 105 -7.94 -17.50 1.83
C TYR A 105 -8.94 -18.63 2.05
N THR A 106 -9.17 -19.00 3.31
CA THR A 106 -10.08 -20.08 3.66
C THR A 106 -11.53 -19.76 3.30
N GLN A 107 -12.00 -18.53 3.56
CA GLN A 107 -13.40 -18.15 3.37
C GLN A 107 -13.73 -17.73 1.93
N HIS A 108 -12.85 -16.97 1.29
CA HIS A 108 -13.12 -16.31 0.01
C HIS A 108 -12.40 -16.93 -1.18
N VAL A 109 -11.44 -17.83 -0.96
CA VAL A 109 -10.76 -18.58 -2.04
C VAL A 109 -11.19 -20.05 -2.01
N ILE A 110 -10.89 -20.78 -0.93
CA ILE A 110 -11.17 -22.22 -0.84
C ILE A 110 -12.63 -22.51 -0.53
N GLY A 111 -13.21 -21.79 0.44
CA GLY A 111 -14.59 -21.92 0.89
C GLY A 111 -15.59 -21.07 0.09
N SER A 112 -15.19 -20.52 -1.06
CA SER A 112 -16.05 -19.68 -1.88
C SER A 112 -17.17 -20.51 -2.52
N ASN A 113 -18.28 -20.65 -1.79
CA ASN A 113 -19.47 -21.35 -2.28
C ASN A 113 -20.08 -20.70 -3.53
N LYS A 114 -19.80 -19.40 -3.74
CA LYS A 114 -20.27 -18.63 -4.89
C LYS A 114 -19.42 -18.88 -6.15
N HIS A 115 -18.13 -19.21 -5.98
CA HIS A 115 -17.17 -19.34 -7.09
C HIS A 115 -16.31 -20.60 -6.92
N SER A 116 -16.86 -21.78 -7.24
CA SER A 116 -16.12 -23.05 -7.21
C SER A 116 -14.82 -23.00 -8.02
N ASN A 117 -14.79 -22.19 -9.08
CA ASN A 117 -13.62 -22.00 -9.93
C ASN A 117 -12.40 -21.43 -9.19
N PHE A 118 -12.58 -20.63 -8.13
CA PHE A 118 -11.44 -20.13 -7.35
C PHE A 118 -10.69 -21.28 -6.68
N LYS A 119 -11.45 -22.21 -6.08
CA LYS A 119 -10.92 -23.43 -5.48
C LYS A 119 -10.26 -24.32 -6.55
N ASP A 120 -10.90 -24.51 -7.69
CA ASP A 120 -10.36 -25.35 -8.78
C ASP A 120 -9.08 -24.76 -9.36
N VAL A 121 -9.00 -23.44 -9.55
CA VAL A 121 -7.78 -22.77 -9.99
C VAL A 121 -6.68 -22.86 -8.94
N ALA A 122 -7.01 -22.71 -7.65
CA ALA A 122 -6.05 -22.89 -6.56
C ALA A 122 -5.47 -24.32 -6.56
N TYR A 123 -6.29 -25.36 -6.71
CA TYR A 123 -5.82 -26.74 -6.72
C TYR A 123 -5.07 -27.18 -7.99
N LYS A 124 -5.11 -26.39 -9.08
CA LYS A 124 -4.23 -26.63 -10.23
C LYS A 124 -2.75 -26.49 -9.88
N PHE A 125 -2.42 -25.74 -8.83
CA PHE A 125 -1.07 -25.66 -8.28
C PHE A 125 -0.86 -26.85 -7.33
N SER A 126 -0.38 -27.97 -7.86
CA SER A 126 -0.07 -29.17 -7.06
C SER A 126 0.88 -28.81 -5.91
N GLY A 127 0.47 -29.04 -4.67
CA GLY A 127 1.26 -28.67 -3.47
C GLY A 127 0.97 -27.28 -2.89
N LEU A 128 0.01 -26.53 -3.44
CA LEU A 128 -0.38 -25.21 -2.90
C LEU A 128 -0.78 -25.26 -1.44
N GLU A 129 -1.57 -26.26 -1.05
CA GLU A 129 -2.02 -26.41 0.34
C GLU A 129 -0.83 -26.58 1.30
N GLU A 130 0.14 -27.42 0.93
CA GLU A 130 1.36 -27.60 1.70
C GLU A 130 2.19 -26.31 1.76
N PHE A 131 2.30 -25.60 0.63
CA PHE A 131 2.99 -24.32 0.56
C PHE A 131 2.34 -23.27 1.47
N ILE A 132 1.03 -23.06 1.36
CA ILE A 132 0.27 -22.11 2.19
C ILE A 132 0.38 -22.45 3.67
N ASN A 133 0.30 -23.75 4.04
CA ASN A 133 0.47 -24.20 5.42
C ASN A 133 1.86 -23.87 5.99
N LYS A 134 2.92 -23.91 5.17
CA LYS A 134 4.27 -23.49 5.59
C LYS A 134 4.39 -21.97 5.80
N GLN A 135 3.53 -21.18 5.15
CA GLN A 135 3.48 -19.72 5.31
C GLN A 135 2.50 -19.25 6.39
N LYS A 136 1.93 -20.18 7.17
CA LYS A 136 0.84 -19.89 8.10
C LYS A 136 1.15 -18.78 9.10
N GLU A 137 2.39 -18.70 9.59
CA GLU A 137 2.82 -17.63 10.49
C GLU A 137 2.69 -16.24 9.83
N LEU A 138 3.22 -16.08 8.61
CA LEU A 138 3.08 -14.85 7.82
C LEU A 138 1.61 -14.52 7.52
N LEU A 139 0.81 -15.53 7.17
CA LEU A 139 -0.59 -15.34 6.78
C LEU A 139 -1.53 -15.08 7.96
N ASN A 140 -1.11 -15.41 9.18
CA ASN A 140 -1.87 -15.17 10.40
C ASN A 140 -1.64 -13.78 11.03
N ILE A 141 -0.65 -13.02 10.54
CA ILE A 141 -0.46 -11.63 10.97
C ILE A 141 -1.73 -10.83 10.65
N ASN A 142 -2.11 -9.94 11.56
CA ASN A 142 -3.26 -9.06 11.38
C ASN A 142 -3.11 -8.26 10.08
N ILE A 143 -4.16 -8.24 9.25
CA ILE A 143 -4.19 -7.52 7.97
C ILE A 143 -3.79 -6.05 8.13
N LYS A 144 -4.23 -5.39 9.21
CA LYS A 144 -3.90 -3.99 9.47
C LYS A 144 -2.42 -3.80 9.73
N ASP A 145 -1.78 -4.73 10.42
CA ASP A 145 -0.33 -4.66 10.70
C ASP A 145 0.49 -4.99 9.45
N LEU A 146 0.12 -6.02 8.69
CA LEU A 146 0.72 -6.33 7.38
C LEU A 146 0.64 -5.14 6.42
N SER A 147 -0.52 -4.49 6.35
CA SER A 147 -0.76 -3.40 5.39
C SER A 147 0.19 -2.20 5.58
N LYS A 148 0.76 -2.01 6.78
CA LYS A 148 1.73 -0.93 7.06
C LYS A 148 3.00 -1.05 6.22
N PHE A 149 3.39 -2.27 5.85
CA PHE A 149 4.60 -2.53 5.07
C PHE A 149 4.40 -2.32 3.56
N TYR A 150 3.15 -2.20 3.10
CA TYR A 150 2.85 -2.13 1.67
C TYR A 150 3.52 -0.93 0.98
N ASP A 151 3.48 0.25 1.58
CA ASP A 151 4.12 1.45 1.02
C ASP A 151 5.62 1.28 0.83
N ALA A 152 6.32 0.66 1.80
CA ALA A 152 7.74 0.38 1.69
C ALA A 152 8.02 -0.61 0.55
N SER A 153 7.22 -1.67 0.42
CA SER A 153 7.34 -2.63 -0.69
C SER A 153 7.07 -1.98 -2.06
N LYS A 154 6.13 -1.04 -2.13
CA LYS A 154 5.81 -0.26 -3.33
C LYS A 154 6.98 0.62 -3.74
N LEU A 155 7.70 1.22 -2.79
CA LEU A 155 8.91 2.00 -3.08
C LEU A 155 10.05 1.13 -3.62
N ILE A 156 10.25 -0.08 -3.06
CA ILE A 156 11.19 -1.05 -3.64
C ILE A 156 10.84 -1.33 -5.11
N CYS A 157 9.56 -1.59 -5.40
CA CYS A 157 9.15 -1.87 -6.77
C CYS A 157 9.28 -0.69 -7.73
N ARG A 158 8.98 0.54 -7.28
CA ARG A 158 9.26 1.75 -8.06
C ARG A 158 10.74 1.88 -8.37
N MET A 159 11.61 1.61 -7.39
CA MET A 159 13.05 1.60 -7.64
C MET A 159 13.39 0.60 -8.73
N TYR A 160 13.01 -0.69 -8.61
CA TYR A 160 13.22 -1.71 -9.65
C TYR A 160 12.70 -1.29 -11.04
N GLY A 161 11.54 -0.64 -11.12
CA GLY A 161 11.01 -0.09 -12.38
C GLY A 161 11.92 0.99 -13.01
N ASN A 162 12.49 1.88 -12.18
CA ASN A 162 13.45 2.89 -12.62
C ASN A 162 14.78 2.25 -13.10
N PHE A 163 15.16 1.09 -12.56
CA PHE A 163 16.31 0.32 -13.10
C PHE A 163 16.06 -0.16 -14.52
N ALA A 164 14.93 -0.79 -14.78
CA ALA A 164 14.61 -1.37 -16.08
C ALA A 164 14.47 -0.32 -17.19
N THR A 165 14.00 0.88 -16.84
CA THR A 165 13.68 1.95 -17.79
C THR A 165 14.80 2.99 -17.96
N ASN A 166 15.90 2.88 -17.20
CA ASN A 166 16.97 3.89 -17.12
C ASN A 166 16.47 5.32 -16.82
N LEU A 167 15.30 5.44 -16.19
CA LEU A 167 14.68 6.73 -15.92
C LEU A 167 15.19 7.37 -14.61
N ASN A 168 15.47 8.67 -14.74
CA ASN A 168 15.58 9.72 -13.73
C ASN A 168 16.28 9.37 -12.39
N LYS A 169 17.56 9.74 -12.29
CA LYS A 169 18.37 9.64 -11.07
C LYS A 169 17.71 10.30 -9.85
N ASP A 170 17.02 11.41 -10.04
CA ASP A 170 16.36 12.14 -8.96
C ASP A 170 15.17 11.35 -8.41
N GLU A 171 14.42 10.69 -9.27
CA GLU A 171 13.29 9.85 -8.85
C GLU A 171 13.76 8.60 -8.10
N LEU A 172 14.82 7.95 -8.58
CA LEU A 172 15.45 6.84 -7.86
C LEU A 172 15.91 7.27 -6.46
N LEU A 173 16.59 8.41 -6.34
CA LEU A 173 17.07 8.93 -5.06
C LEU A 173 15.91 9.30 -4.13
N ASN A 174 14.85 9.94 -4.66
CA ASN A 174 13.66 10.28 -3.89
C ASN A 174 12.95 9.04 -3.35
N ASN A 175 12.75 8.01 -4.18
CA ASN A 175 12.16 6.74 -3.75
C ASN A 175 13.03 6.05 -2.69
N ALA A 176 14.36 6.09 -2.83
CA ALA A 176 15.28 5.51 -1.86
C ALA A 176 15.27 6.26 -0.52
N ASN A 177 15.24 7.59 -0.54
CA ASN A 177 15.11 8.41 0.66
C ASN A 177 13.79 8.13 1.39
N GLU A 178 12.68 8.09 0.66
CA GLU A 178 11.36 7.78 1.23
C GLU A 178 11.33 6.36 1.81
N PHE A 179 11.96 5.40 1.13
CA PHE A 179 12.07 4.03 1.60
C PHE A 179 12.81 3.95 2.94
N VAL A 180 13.97 4.58 3.07
CA VAL A 180 14.75 4.56 4.32
C VAL A 180 13.95 5.15 5.48
N ILE A 181 13.24 6.26 5.27
CA ILE A 181 12.38 6.87 6.31
C ILE A 181 11.28 5.89 6.73
N LYS A 182 10.51 5.35 5.77
CA LYS A 182 9.44 4.40 6.08
C LYS A 182 9.96 3.13 6.73
N TYR A 183 11.11 2.61 6.28
CA TYR A 183 11.74 1.43 6.86
C TYR A 183 12.08 1.66 8.34
N GLN A 184 12.65 2.83 8.67
CA GLN A 184 13.00 3.15 10.06
C GLN A 184 11.77 3.32 10.95
N GLU A 185 10.68 3.90 10.44
CA GLU A 185 9.41 3.98 11.14
C GLU A 185 8.84 2.58 11.45
N LEU A 186 8.90 1.68 10.46
CA LEU A 186 8.46 0.29 10.61
C LEU A 186 9.35 -0.48 11.60
N ASN A 187 10.67 -0.33 11.50
CA ASN A 187 11.65 -1.01 12.35
C ASN A 187 11.62 -0.51 13.82
N GLY A 188 11.43 0.80 14.02
CA GLY A 188 11.27 1.38 15.35
C GLY A 188 9.96 0.95 16.02
N GLY A 189 8.90 0.78 15.23
CA GLY A 189 7.61 0.24 15.71
C GLY A 189 7.64 -1.26 16.00
N SER A 190 8.35 -2.04 15.17
CA SER A 190 8.43 -3.50 15.30
C SER A 190 9.21 -3.96 16.53
N ASN A 191 10.19 -3.19 16.99
CA ASN A 191 10.95 -3.52 18.21
C ASN A 191 10.10 -3.56 19.50
N ASN A 192 8.86 -3.06 19.48
CA ASN A 192 7.92 -3.14 20.60
C ASN A 192 6.95 -4.33 20.49
N THR A 193 6.97 -5.06 19.37
CA THR A 193 6.12 -6.22 19.10
C THR A 193 7.03 -7.37 18.69
N SER A 194 7.30 -8.29 19.62
CA SER A 194 8.14 -9.48 19.45
C SER A 194 7.54 -10.52 18.48
N ASP A 195 7.13 -10.10 17.28
CA ASP A 195 6.59 -10.97 16.24
C ASP A 195 7.68 -11.25 15.19
N SER A 196 8.24 -12.46 15.27
CA SER A 196 9.27 -12.97 14.36
C SER A 196 8.90 -12.86 12.88
N SER A 197 7.60 -12.83 12.55
CA SER A 197 7.13 -12.75 11.17
C SER A 197 7.24 -11.32 10.61
N CYS A 198 7.08 -10.29 11.45
CA CYS A 198 7.33 -8.89 11.04
C CYS A 198 8.82 -8.63 10.78
N GLU A 199 9.70 -9.27 11.56
CA GLU A 199 11.15 -9.24 11.33
C GLU A 199 11.54 -9.87 9.98
N GLN A 200 10.86 -10.96 9.59
CA GLN A 200 11.06 -11.57 8.27
C GLN A 200 10.70 -10.61 7.13
N ILE A 201 9.61 -9.85 7.26
CA ILE A 201 9.20 -8.85 6.26
C ILE A 201 10.25 -7.73 6.17
N LEU A 202 10.70 -7.20 7.31
CA LEU A 202 11.75 -6.18 7.36
C LEU A 202 13.05 -6.68 6.73
N SER A 203 13.45 -7.91 7.07
CA SER A 203 14.64 -8.55 6.51
C SER A 203 14.56 -8.69 4.98
N ALA A 204 13.40 -9.09 4.44
CA ALA A 204 13.18 -9.18 3.00
C ALA A 204 13.29 -7.80 2.32
N LEU A 205 12.62 -6.77 2.86
CA LEU A 205 12.68 -5.40 2.34
C LEU A 205 14.09 -4.83 2.39
N SER A 206 14.81 -5.03 3.50
CA SER A 206 16.20 -4.59 3.69
C SER A 206 17.15 -5.28 2.70
N THR A 207 16.99 -6.59 2.52
CA THR A 207 17.78 -7.38 1.58
C THR A 207 17.56 -6.89 0.14
N ASP A 208 16.30 -6.72 -0.27
CA ASP A 208 15.98 -6.22 -1.61
C ASP A 208 16.52 -4.80 -1.84
N TYR A 209 16.46 -3.93 -0.84
CA TYR A 209 17.06 -2.60 -0.90
C TYR A 209 18.59 -2.64 -1.00
N GLY A 210 19.24 -3.52 -0.23
CA GLY A 210 20.69 -3.74 -0.30
C GLY A 210 21.14 -4.19 -1.68
N ILE A 211 20.38 -5.07 -2.34
CA ILE A 211 20.63 -5.49 -3.72
C ILE A 211 20.52 -4.30 -4.68
N LEU A 212 19.47 -3.48 -4.56
CA LEU A 212 19.28 -2.28 -5.39
C LEU A 212 20.44 -1.29 -5.23
N ARG A 213 20.85 -1.02 -3.98
CA ARG A 213 21.98 -0.15 -3.66
C ARG A 213 23.26 -0.65 -4.31
N ASN A 214 23.58 -1.93 -4.13
CA ASN A 214 24.79 -2.52 -4.70
C ASN A 214 24.83 -2.44 -6.23
N LYS A 215 23.69 -2.58 -6.90
CA LYS A 215 23.58 -2.44 -8.37
C LYS A 215 23.80 -1.02 -8.89
N ARG A 216 23.77 0.03 -8.06
CA ARG A 216 23.91 1.45 -8.47
C ARG A 216 25.06 2.20 -7.81
N ASN A 217 25.91 1.52 -7.06
CA ASN A 217 27.06 2.16 -6.40
C ASN A 217 27.97 2.92 -7.36
N ASP A 218 27.95 2.57 -8.65
CA ASP A 218 28.68 3.19 -9.75
C ASP A 218 28.02 4.46 -10.32
N ILE A 219 26.68 4.59 -10.22
CA ILE A 219 25.90 5.66 -10.89
C ILE A 219 25.29 6.64 -9.88
N THR A 220 24.75 6.13 -8.78
CA THR A 220 24.05 6.92 -7.74
C THR A 220 24.22 6.28 -6.38
N PHE A 221 24.84 7.01 -5.45
CA PHE A 221 24.93 6.57 -4.07
C PHE A 221 23.56 6.65 -3.40
N LEU A 222 22.95 5.48 -3.15
CA LEU A 222 21.69 5.39 -2.41
C LEU A 222 21.97 5.41 -0.90
N PRO A 223 21.08 6.05 -0.11
CA PRO A 223 21.27 6.19 1.33
C PRO A 223 21.30 4.82 2.04
N GLU A 224 21.99 4.75 3.16
CA GLU A 224 21.96 3.58 4.03
C GLU A 224 20.70 3.56 4.88
N ILE A 225 20.22 2.36 5.22
CA ILE A 225 19.08 2.17 6.13
C ILE A 225 19.37 2.76 7.51
N THR A 226 20.64 2.83 7.92
CA THR A 226 21.08 3.42 9.20
C THR A 226 21.26 4.94 9.16
N ALA A 227 21.02 5.59 8.01
CA ALA A 227 21.22 7.04 7.88
C ALA A 227 20.25 7.82 8.78
N ASN A 228 20.76 8.77 9.56
CA ASN A 228 19.94 9.61 10.44
C ASN A 228 18.86 10.37 9.64
N ILE A 229 17.58 10.23 10.04
CA ILE A 229 16.40 10.87 9.39
C ILE A 229 16.58 12.38 9.19
N SER A 230 17.25 13.05 10.15
CA SER A 230 17.51 14.49 10.10
C SER A 230 18.39 14.92 8.92
N ALA A 231 19.33 14.07 8.49
CA ALA A 231 20.15 14.31 7.32
C ALA A 231 19.36 14.04 6.03
N LEU A 232 18.56 12.98 6.00
CA LEU A 232 17.82 12.53 4.82
C LEU A 232 16.68 13.48 4.41
N ARG A 233 15.99 14.05 5.41
CA ARG A 233 14.87 14.99 5.19
C ARG A 233 15.31 16.38 4.74
N SER A 234 16.61 16.68 4.84
CA SER A 234 17.16 18.00 4.52
C SER A 234 17.45 18.23 3.03
N GLY A 235 17.41 17.18 2.19
CA GLY A 235 17.56 17.34 0.74
C GLY A 235 18.87 18.02 0.31
N TYR A 236 19.94 17.89 1.11
CA TYR A 236 21.26 18.42 0.74
C TYR A 236 22.26 17.28 0.55
N THR A 237 22.94 17.36 -0.59
CA THR A 237 24.21 16.72 -0.94
C THR A 237 25.08 16.40 0.26
N LEU A 238 25.59 15.16 0.28
CA LEU A 238 26.70 14.70 1.11
C LEU A 238 27.80 15.76 1.20
N SER A 239 27.84 16.55 2.26
CA SER A 239 29.06 17.22 2.73
C SER A 239 28.85 17.81 4.14
N SER A 240 29.60 17.23 5.08
CA SER A 240 30.24 17.89 6.23
C SER A 240 29.44 18.83 7.16
N SER A 241 29.45 18.42 8.43
CA SER A 241 29.75 19.27 9.60
C SER A 241 28.63 20.03 10.32
N SER A 242 28.66 19.84 11.65
CA SER A 242 28.20 20.73 12.73
C SER A 242 26.74 20.61 13.19
N ILE A 243 26.62 19.85 14.27
CA ILE A 243 25.48 19.43 15.09
C ILE A 243 24.82 20.55 15.94
N GLY A 244 25.18 21.83 15.79
CA GLY A 244 24.94 22.81 16.86
C GLY A 244 24.05 24.01 16.56
N SER A 245 22.81 23.91 16.07
CA SER A 245 21.88 25.07 16.13
C SER A 245 20.38 24.88 15.83
N LYS A 246 19.88 23.73 15.37
CA LYS A 246 18.50 23.65 14.82
C LYS A 246 17.42 23.15 15.78
N LEU A 247 17.51 23.50 17.07
CA LEU A 247 16.47 23.22 18.08
C LEU A 247 15.25 24.17 17.98
N PHE A 248 15.31 25.22 17.16
CA PHE A 248 14.27 26.27 17.14
C PHE A 248 13.18 26.14 16.05
N THR A 249 13.35 25.27 15.04
CA THR A 249 12.43 25.28 13.88
C THR A 249 11.15 24.46 14.10
N VAL A 250 11.20 23.40 14.91
CA VAL A 250 10.05 22.48 15.10
C VAL A 250 8.92 23.15 15.91
N LEU A 251 9.24 24.05 16.84
CA LEU A 251 8.24 24.80 17.60
C LEU A 251 7.47 25.80 16.71
N SER A 252 8.08 26.27 15.62
CA SER A 252 7.50 27.28 14.74
C SER A 252 6.42 26.71 13.80
N ILE A 253 6.55 25.44 13.39
CA ILE A 253 5.59 24.79 12.48
C ILE A 253 4.27 24.45 13.21
N PHE A 254 4.34 23.97 14.45
CA PHE A 254 3.13 23.76 15.27
C PHE A 254 2.45 25.09 15.62
N GLY A 255 3.22 26.16 15.85
CA GLY A 255 2.69 27.53 16.01
C GLY A 255 1.96 28.04 14.75
N ALA A 256 2.53 27.81 13.57
CA ALA A 256 1.92 28.22 12.30
C ALA A 256 0.61 27.47 12.03
N ILE A 257 0.58 26.15 12.24
CA ILE A 257 -0.63 25.32 12.03
C ILE A 257 -1.75 25.75 12.99
N ALA A 258 -1.42 25.99 14.26
CA ALA A 258 -2.40 26.50 15.23
C ALA A 258 -2.91 27.91 14.88
N PHE A 259 -2.04 28.79 14.36
CA PHE A 259 -2.42 30.13 13.92
C PHE A 259 -3.34 30.13 12.70
N PHE A 260 -3.04 29.30 11.68
CA PHE A 260 -3.90 29.16 10.50
C PHE A 260 -5.26 28.49 10.81
N LEU A 261 -5.30 27.51 11.72
CA LEU A 261 -6.55 26.91 12.20
C LEU A 261 -7.38 27.90 13.04
N GLY A 262 -6.74 28.75 13.84
CA GLY A 262 -7.42 29.82 14.58
C GLY A 262 -8.09 30.86 13.68
N ILE A 263 -7.44 31.23 12.57
CA ILE A 263 -7.98 32.18 11.59
C ILE A 263 -9.14 31.56 10.79
N SER A 264 -9.03 30.30 10.35
CA SER A 264 -10.09 29.64 9.59
C SER A 264 -11.36 29.42 10.42
N TYR A 265 -11.21 29.09 11.72
CA TYR A 265 -12.32 28.98 12.65
C TYR A 265 -13.07 30.30 12.84
N LYS A 266 -12.34 31.42 13.01
CA LYS A 266 -12.93 32.76 13.18
C LYS A 266 -13.70 33.24 11.94
N TYR A 267 -13.20 32.96 10.73
CA TYR A 267 -13.88 33.29 9.47
C TYR A 267 -15.13 32.44 9.22
N SER A 268 -15.10 31.15 9.58
CA SER A 268 -16.25 30.25 9.47
C SER A 268 -17.41 30.71 10.37
N LEU A 269 -17.14 31.03 11.64
CA LEU A 269 -18.17 31.48 12.59
C LEU A 269 -18.83 32.82 12.17
N PHE A 270 -18.07 33.72 11.55
CA PHE A 270 -18.60 34.98 11.00
C PHE A 270 -19.45 34.78 9.74
N GLY A 271 -19.12 33.78 8.91
CA GLY A 271 -19.90 33.40 7.74
C GLY A 271 -21.29 32.87 8.08
N PHE A 272 -21.40 32.05 9.14
CA PHE A 272 -22.68 31.51 9.61
C PHE A 272 -23.62 32.60 10.15
N ARG A 273 -23.11 33.58 10.90
CA ARG A 273 -23.92 34.72 11.38
C ARG A 273 -24.51 35.57 10.26
N LYS A 274 -23.73 35.85 9.20
CA LYS A 274 -24.22 36.61 8.03
C LYS A 274 -25.29 35.85 7.23
N ARG A 275 -25.19 34.52 7.13
CA ARG A 275 -26.22 33.69 6.46
C ARG A 275 -27.56 33.70 7.21
N ALA A 276 -27.51 33.59 8.53
CA ALA A 276 -28.71 33.61 9.37
C ALA A 276 -29.47 34.96 9.30
N GLN A 277 -28.76 36.10 9.37
CA GLN A 277 -29.39 37.42 9.22
C GLN A 277 -30.02 37.62 7.83
N LYS A 278 -29.37 37.12 6.77
CA LYS A 278 -29.89 37.22 5.40
C LYS A 278 -31.14 36.37 5.18
N GLN A 279 -31.24 35.21 5.83
CA GLN A 279 -32.47 34.40 5.84
C GLN A 279 -33.60 35.08 6.62
N TYR A 280 -33.31 35.61 7.83
CA TYR A 280 -34.30 36.33 8.63
C TYR A 280 -34.92 37.53 7.88
N LEU A 281 -34.09 38.34 7.22
CA LEU A 281 -34.56 39.49 6.41
C LEU A 281 -35.44 39.04 5.22
N ARG A 282 -35.09 37.93 4.55
CA ARG A 282 -35.90 37.38 3.44
C ARG A 282 -37.27 36.91 3.91
N GLU A 283 -37.35 36.26 5.07
CA GLU A 283 -38.63 35.86 5.65
C GLU A 283 -39.49 37.06 6.06
N LYS A 284 -38.87 38.09 6.64
CA LYS A 284 -39.59 39.32 7.04
C LYS A 284 -40.23 40.02 5.83
N ILE A 285 -39.50 40.12 4.71
CA ILE A 285 -40.02 40.69 3.45
C ILE A 285 -41.17 39.81 2.90
N LYS A 286 -41.05 38.48 2.96
CA LYS A 286 -42.09 37.56 2.49
C LYS A 286 -43.38 37.69 3.31
N ASN A 287 -43.27 37.89 4.61
CA ASN A 287 -44.42 38.10 5.50
C ASN A 287 -45.09 39.46 5.29
N ILE A 288 -44.32 40.52 5.01
CA ILE A 288 -44.87 41.83 4.65
C ILE A 288 -45.64 41.76 3.32
N LYS A 289 -45.07 41.12 2.29
CA LYS A 289 -45.78 40.89 1.01
C LYS A 289 -47.09 40.11 1.18
N LYS A 290 -47.11 39.10 2.05
CA LYS A 290 -48.36 38.36 2.37
C LYS A 290 -49.43 39.22 3.04
N LYS A 291 -49.05 40.24 3.82
CA LYS A 291 -50.00 41.17 4.46
C LYS A 291 -50.52 42.25 3.51
N MET A 292 -49.75 42.61 2.47
CA MET A 292 -50.19 43.60 1.47
C MET A 292 -51.11 43.03 0.40
N ASN A 293 -51.05 41.72 0.16
CA ASN A 293 -51.91 41.01 -0.80
C ASN A 293 -53.19 40.44 -0.16
N ARG A 294 -53.57 40.95 1.01
CA ARG A 294 -54.76 40.56 1.76
C ARG A 294 -55.57 41.82 2.06
#